data_AF-A0A1F4VCE0-F1
#
_entry.id   AF-A0A1F4VCE0-F1
#
_cell.length_a   1.000
_cell.length_b   1.000
_cell.length_c   1.000
_cell.angle_alpha   90.00
_cell.angle_beta   90.00
_cell.angle_gamma   90.00
#
_symmetry.space_group_name_H-M   'P 1'
#
loop_
_entity.id
_entity.type
_entity.pdbx_description
1 polymer ?
#
loop_
_entity_poly.entity_id
_entity_poly.type
_entity_poly.pdbx_seq_one_letter_code
_entity_poly.pdbx_strand_id
1 'polypeptide(L)'
;MNKDKLLVYPILILALSLIFVNYAHAQNNDSLITTNKTLDPWNIRLCESSTVNLEVIVSDEKATVRKKMDIVLVMDHSYSMFEYKDGRMDEAQAAAISFIDERDPVYDNLALVRFSTNAELQENLKNIYYPIRDTINGYYHDSFSDYTNIEDAINEATDELTSSRARDEAVKFIILVSDGGVNRPLNNGDEDKAYAKLRALDAADGADNENIIIYTIAAGETNSDRDLLQNIAAKTGGESFEATEPGDLIAAFEAISESVTNIVITDAEVIDILRPEFNIVPGSFNPVPAAVNTLVDGKTEIVWEVGVFTAGETRTFLYQITPTNVGDVQIIDSYPDSGVEFIDSEGSIQQYPFDGVDLDVSSTCNEEDGNGGDDGDGGIGGPGDGDDGNSGGDADNNNNDENSNGDGDDNSDNSDGDVAGDFTTETYRVALTPVVNGFSKGTALGLGNVDESTAAAILGDLDIEGDATPCLDPTLWWLLYLLQSFIHFAVYSLINEANVNKRNVFYVSQIANAAVFVVIFLKYFCPWWDYLISLGIGIVFLYVTKNKLDNAAENKA
;
A
#
# COMPACT_ATOMS: atom_id res chain seq x y z
N MET A 1 -17.49 58.84 4.19
CA MET A 1 -16.88 57.64 4.80
C MET A 1 -15.64 58.08 5.56
N ASN A 2 -15.54 57.77 6.86
CA ASN A 2 -14.51 58.34 7.74
C ASN A 2 -13.15 57.65 7.47
N LYS A 3 -12.12 58.42 7.09
CA LYS A 3 -10.82 57.88 6.65
C LYS A 3 -10.15 57.00 7.70
N ASP A 4 -10.46 57.23 8.97
CA ASP A 4 -9.88 56.50 10.10
C ASP A 4 -10.40 55.06 10.25
N LYS A 5 -11.54 54.70 9.62
CA LYS A 5 -12.05 53.33 9.62
C LYS A 5 -11.49 52.47 8.49
N LEU A 6 -10.80 53.06 7.50
CA LEU A 6 -10.29 52.33 6.32
C LEU A 6 -8.99 51.56 6.62
N LEU A 7 -8.22 51.97 7.65
CA LEU A 7 -6.96 51.33 8.03
C LEU A 7 -7.11 50.17 9.02
N VAL A 8 -8.25 50.08 9.73
CA VAL A 8 -8.49 49.03 10.74
C VAL A 8 -8.81 47.69 10.09
N TYR A 9 -9.56 47.70 8.98
CA TYR A 9 -9.94 46.48 8.27
C TYR A 9 -8.76 45.68 7.69
N PRO A 10 -7.76 46.26 6.99
CA PRO A 10 -6.64 45.48 6.47
C PRO A 10 -5.76 44.88 7.57
N ILE A 11 -5.59 45.57 8.70
CA ILE A 11 -4.82 45.05 9.84
C ILE A 11 -5.55 43.88 10.51
N LEU A 12 -6.87 43.99 10.67
CA LEU A 12 -7.69 42.91 11.22
C LEU A 12 -7.70 41.67 10.31
N ILE A 13 -7.75 41.87 8.99
CA ILE A 13 -7.69 40.79 8.00
C ILE A 13 -6.30 40.12 8.03
N LEU A 14 -5.22 40.90 8.12
CA LEU A 14 -3.86 40.36 8.23
C LEU A 14 -3.65 39.55 9.52
N ALA A 15 -4.20 40.03 10.63
CA ALA A 15 -4.17 39.32 11.92
C ALA A 15 -4.98 38.02 11.88
N LEU A 16 -6.17 38.03 11.26
CA LEU A 16 -6.98 36.83 11.06
C LEU A 16 -6.29 35.84 10.11
N SER A 17 -5.64 36.29 9.03
CA SER A 17 -4.88 35.39 8.16
C SER A 17 -3.68 34.76 8.88
N LEU A 18 -3.00 35.49 9.77
CA LEU A 18 -1.90 34.94 10.59
C LEU A 18 -2.39 33.90 11.61
N ILE A 19 -3.59 34.08 12.17
CA ILE A 19 -4.21 33.08 13.05
C ILE A 19 -4.59 31.82 12.26
N PHE A 20 -5.13 31.97 11.04
CA PHE A 20 -5.46 30.84 10.18
C PHE A 20 -4.23 30.07 9.68
N VAL A 21 -3.14 30.76 9.32
CA VAL A 21 -1.88 30.10 8.91
C VAL A 21 -1.25 29.31 10.06
N ASN A 22 -1.29 29.84 11.29
CA ASN A 22 -0.80 29.12 12.47
C ASN A 22 -1.73 27.97 12.89
N TYR A 23 -3.04 28.10 12.71
CA TYR A 23 -4.00 27.02 12.99
C TYR A 23 -3.87 25.87 11.98
N ALA A 24 -3.65 26.17 10.69
CA ALA A 24 -3.39 25.17 9.67
C ALA A 24 -2.05 24.42 9.89
N HIS A 25 -1.01 25.10 10.41
CA HIS A 25 0.24 24.42 10.75
C HIS A 25 0.13 23.50 11.97
N ALA A 26 -0.78 23.76 12.90
CA ALA A 26 -0.93 22.98 14.12
C ALA A 26 -1.71 21.66 13.94
N GLN A 27 -2.40 21.46 12.81
CA GLN A 27 -3.14 20.22 12.50
C GLN A 27 -2.29 19.16 11.77
N ASN A 28 -1.02 19.45 11.44
CA ASN A 28 -0.19 18.53 10.66
C ASN A 28 0.68 17.55 11.48
N ASN A 29 0.60 17.58 12.82
CA ASN A 29 1.49 16.82 13.69
C ASN A 29 0.96 15.47 14.19
N ASP A 30 -0.20 15.00 13.72
CA ASP A 30 -0.59 13.62 14.01
C ASP A 30 0.33 12.66 13.24
N SER A 31 0.97 11.78 14.01
CA SER A 31 1.93 10.79 13.52
C SER A 31 1.22 9.75 12.65
N LEU A 32 1.87 9.30 11.56
CA LEU A 32 1.34 8.21 10.72
C LEU A 32 1.14 6.93 11.53
N ILE A 33 2.05 6.68 12.48
CA ILE A 33 2.03 5.50 13.35
C ILE A 33 2.03 5.95 14.80
N THR A 34 1.34 5.20 15.65
CA THR A 34 1.48 5.26 17.10
C THR A 34 1.99 3.92 17.60
N THR A 35 3.04 3.94 18.40
CA THR A 35 3.65 2.76 19.00
C THR A 35 3.37 2.76 20.49
N ASN A 36 3.09 1.59 21.06
CA ASN A 36 2.86 1.44 22.48
C ASN A 36 3.55 0.16 22.97
N LYS A 37 4.17 0.25 24.14
CA LYS A 37 4.83 -0.89 24.79
C LYS A 37 4.32 -0.95 26.22
N THR A 38 3.86 -2.13 26.63
CA THR A 38 3.28 -2.34 27.96
C THR A 38 3.74 -3.66 28.57
N LEU A 39 3.63 -3.76 29.89
CA LEU A 39 3.97 -4.94 30.69
C LEU A 39 2.74 -5.41 31.46
N ASP A 40 2.45 -6.71 31.40
CA ASP A 40 1.39 -7.34 32.19
C ASP A 40 1.83 -8.69 32.79
N PRO A 41 1.97 -8.79 34.13
CA PRO A 41 1.88 -7.72 35.13
C PRO A 41 3.16 -6.85 35.15
N TRP A 42 3.03 -5.57 35.53
CA TRP A 42 4.18 -4.63 35.67
C TRP A 42 4.95 -4.78 37.00
N ASN A 43 4.43 -5.58 37.94
CA ASN A 43 5.10 -5.96 39.18
C ASN A 43 5.10 -7.48 39.34
N ILE A 44 6.28 -8.05 39.53
CA ILE A 44 6.51 -9.49 39.65
C ILE A 44 7.52 -9.83 40.74
N ARG A 45 7.59 -11.10 41.11
CA ARG A 45 8.70 -11.68 41.87
C ARG A 45 9.78 -12.22 40.94
N LEU A 46 10.97 -12.48 41.47
CA LEU A 46 12.14 -12.93 40.68
C LEU A 46 11.93 -14.23 39.85
N CYS A 47 10.99 -15.09 40.24
CA CYS A 47 10.68 -16.36 39.54
C CYS A 47 9.40 -16.29 38.71
N GLU A 48 8.74 -15.14 38.66
CA GLU A 48 7.55 -14.91 37.86
C GLU A 48 7.95 -14.32 36.51
N SER A 49 7.05 -14.40 35.53
CA SER A 49 7.22 -13.77 34.23
C SER A 49 6.26 -12.59 34.06
N SER A 50 6.67 -11.63 33.24
CA SER A 50 5.81 -10.55 32.76
C SER A 50 5.68 -10.65 31.25
N THR A 51 4.49 -10.37 30.72
CA THR A 51 4.25 -10.31 29.28
C THR A 51 4.58 -8.91 28.78
N VAL A 52 5.52 -8.83 27.83
CA VAL A 52 5.77 -7.64 27.04
C VAL A 52 4.76 -7.62 25.89
N ASN A 53 4.07 -6.50 25.75
CA ASN A 53 3.10 -6.27 24.68
C ASN A 53 3.51 -5.03 23.88
N LEU A 54 3.90 -5.23 22.63
CA LEU A 54 4.20 -4.20 21.64
C LEU A 54 3.00 -4.04 20.71
N GLU A 55 2.48 -2.82 20.61
CA GLU A 55 1.34 -2.48 19.77
C GLU A 55 1.74 -1.40 18.77
N VAL A 56 1.47 -1.63 17.49
CA VAL A 56 1.71 -0.70 16.39
C VAL A 56 0.36 -0.37 15.77
N ILE A 57 0.00 0.92 15.81
CA ILE A 57 -1.29 1.44 15.34
C ILE A 57 -1.03 2.40 14.18
N VAL A 58 -1.69 2.19 13.06
CA VAL A 58 -1.58 3.04 11.88
C VAL A 58 -2.79 3.96 11.75
N SER A 59 -2.54 5.25 11.54
CA SER A 59 -3.60 6.27 11.46
C SER A 59 -4.38 6.21 10.14
N ASP A 60 -5.72 6.20 10.23
CA ASP A 60 -6.62 6.30 9.08
C ASP A 60 -6.49 7.63 8.33
N GLU A 61 -6.25 8.74 9.05
CA GLU A 61 -6.39 10.09 8.49
C GLU A 61 -5.22 10.52 7.58
N LYS A 62 -4.09 9.82 7.64
CA LYS A 62 -2.87 10.13 6.87
C LYS A 62 -2.69 9.26 5.62
N ALA A 63 -3.59 8.31 5.35
CA ALA A 63 -3.59 7.43 4.18
C ALA A 63 -3.97 8.15 2.86
N THR A 64 -3.36 9.30 2.59
CA THR A 64 -3.77 10.16 1.46
C THR A 64 -2.98 9.93 0.19
N VAL A 65 -1.89 9.14 0.23
CA VAL A 65 -1.08 8.82 -0.95
C VAL A 65 -1.22 7.33 -1.26
N ARG A 66 -2.03 7.02 -2.27
CA ARG A 66 -2.14 5.67 -2.82
C ARG A 66 -0.79 5.23 -3.40
N LYS A 67 -0.24 4.12 -2.92
CA LYS A 67 1.00 3.54 -3.46
C LYS A 67 0.77 3.02 -4.89
N LYS A 68 1.84 3.01 -5.69
CA LYS A 68 1.85 2.27 -6.95
C LYS A 68 1.85 0.78 -6.65
N MET A 69 1.16 -0.01 -7.47
CA MET A 69 1.05 -1.45 -7.26
C MET A 69 1.37 -2.22 -8.54
N ASP A 70 2.25 -3.21 -8.45
CA ASP A 70 2.48 -4.20 -9.50
C ASP A 70 1.84 -5.52 -9.08
N ILE A 71 0.90 -5.98 -9.89
CA ILE A 71 0.00 -7.07 -9.51
C ILE A 71 0.07 -8.17 -10.56
N VAL A 72 0.30 -9.40 -10.14
CA VAL A 72 0.13 -10.57 -11.02
C VAL A 72 -1.13 -11.32 -10.61
N LEU A 73 -2.09 -11.39 -11.53
CA LEU A 73 -3.24 -12.28 -11.41
C LEU A 73 -2.80 -13.68 -11.86
N VAL A 74 -2.84 -14.65 -10.94
CA VAL A 74 -2.44 -16.04 -11.20
C VAL A 74 -3.70 -16.91 -11.17
N MET A 75 -4.12 -17.36 -12.35
CA MET A 75 -5.38 -18.09 -12.52
C MET A 75 -5.14 -19.56 -12.85
N ASP A 76 -5.66 -20.42 -11.98
CA ASP A 76 -5.71 -21.86 -12.19
C ASP A 76 -6.65 -22.20 -13.35
N HIS A 77 -6.10 -22.88 -14.34
CA HIS A 77 -6.76 -23.32 -15.57
C HIS A 77 -6.79 -24.86 -15.68
N SER A 78 -6.66 -25.55 -14.55
CA SER A 78 -6.83 -27.00 -14.45
C SER A 78 -8.27 -27.42 -14.77
N TYR A 79 -8.42 -28.67 -15.20
CA TYR A 79 -9.72 -29.24 -15.55
C TYR A 79 -10.72 -29.21 -14.39
N SER A 80 -10.25 -29.31 -13.13
CA SER A 80 -11.13 -29.25 -11.95
C SER A 80 -11.79 -27.87 -11.75
N MET A 81 -11.21 -26.79 -12.28
CA MET A 81 -11.85 -25.47 -12.31
C MET A 81 -13.04 -25.39 -13.30
N PHE A 82 -13.13 -26.34 -14.25
CA PHE A 82 -14.20 -26.42 -15.26
C PHE A 82 -15.15 -27.61 -15.08
N GLU A 83 -14.64 -28.72 -14.53
CA GLU A 83 -15.35 -30.00 -14.47
C GLU A 83 -16.62 -29.91 -13.62
N TYR A 84 -16.53 -29.19 -12.50
CA TYR A 84 -17.68 -28.93 -11.68
C TYR A 84 -18.57 -27.93 -12.41
N LYS A 85 -19.79 -28.37 -12.78
CA LYS A 85 -20.81 -27.50 -13.38
C LYS A 85 -21.36 -26.45 -12.40
N ASP A 86 -20.57 -26.08 -11.41
CA ASP A 86 -20.84 -25.05 -10.43
C ASP A 86 -20.40 -23.66 -10.92
N GLY A 87 -19.63 -23.58 -12.01
CA GLY A 87 -19.31 -22.31 -12.67
C GLY A 87 -18.13 -21.58 -12.05
N ARG A 88 -17.23 -22.28 -11.32
CA ARG A 88 -16.05 -21.67 -10.68
C ARG A 88 -15.20 -20.85 -11.63
N MET A 89 -14.88 -21.37 -12.82
CA MET A 89 -14.11 -20.59 -13.79
C MET A 89 -14.88 -19.36 -14.28
N ASP A 90 -16.17 -19.51 -14.61
CA ASP A 90 -17.02 -18.40 -15.05
C ASP A 90 -17.00 -17.26 -14.03
N GLU A 91 -17.09 -17.62 -12.75
CA GLU A 91 -17.06 -16.70 -11.64
C GLU A 91 -15.67 -16.12 -11.40
N ALA A 92 -14.61 -16.92 -11.50
CA ALA A 92 -13.23 -16.46 -11.35
C ALA A 92 -12.86 -15.45 -12.45
N GLN A 93 -13.31 -15.69 -13.68
CA GLN A 93 -13.16 -14.74 -14.78
C GLN A 93 -13.95 -13.45 -14.52
N ALA A 94 -15.21 -13.56 -14.09
CA ALA A 94 -16.03 -12.39 -13.79
C ALA A 94 -15.44 -11.55 -12.66
N ALA A 95 -14.97 -12.18 -11.59
CA ALA A 95 -14.34 -11.52 -10.45
C ALA A 95 -13.01 -10.88 -10.81
N ALA A 96 -12.15 -11.58 -11.55
CA ALA A 96 -10.89 -11.02 -12.04
C ALA A 96 -11.13 -9.81 -12.96
N ILE A 97 -12.13 -9.86 -13.84
CA ILE A 97 -12.50 -8.71 -14.70
C ILE A 97 -13.01 -7.54 -13.84
N SER A 98 -13.85 -7.79 -12.84
CA SER A 98 -14.33 -6.76 -11.92
C SER A 98 -13.16 -6.08 -11.19
N PHE A 99 -12.22 -6.88 -10.66
CA PHE A 99 -11.00 -6.39 -10.03
C PHE A 99 -10.16 -5.51 -10.97
N ILE A 100 -9.98 -5.95 -12.23
CA ILE A 100 -9.25 -5.19 -13.26
C ILE A 100 -9.92 -3.85 -13.55
N ASP A 101 -11.25 -3.82 -13.63
CA ASP A 101 -12.01 -2.60 -13.98
C ASP A 101 -11.99 -1.55 -12.87
N GLU A 102 -11.69 -1.94 -11.64
CA GLU A 102 -11.51 -1.05 -10.49
C GLU A 102 -10.07 -0.59 -10.29
N ARG A 103 -9.14 -0.91 -11.19
CA ARG A 103 -7.75 -0.44 -11.12
C ARG A 103 -7.56 0.92 -11.75
N ASP A 104 -6.67 1.71 -11.14
CA ASP A 104 -6.27 3.00 -11.67
C ASP A 104 -4.97 2.84 -12.47
N PRO A 105 -4.99 3.02 -13.82
CA PRO A 105 -3.81 2.85 -14.68
C PRO A 105 -2.69 3.88 -14.43
N VAL A 106 -2.93 4.90 -13.60
CA VAL A 106 -1.87 5.81 -13.13
C VAL A 106 -0.98 5.13 -12.08
N TYR A 107 -1.56 4.21 -11.30
CA TYR A 107 -0.93 3.64 -10.12
C TYR A 107 -0.68 2.13 -10.26
N ASP A 108 -1.53 1.41 -10.98
CA ASP A 108 -1.52 -0.06 -10.98
C ASP A 108 -1.02 -0.61 -12.32
N ASN A 109 -0.04 -1.50 -12.26
CA ASN A 109 0.28 -2.37 -13.38
C ASN A 109 -0.25 -3.76 -13.08
N LEU A 110 -0.79 -4.40 -14.11
CA LEU A 110 -1.30 -5.76 -14.04
C LEU A 110 -0.54 -6.66 -15.00
N ALA A 111 -0.31 -7.89 -14.57
CA ALA A 111 0.14 -9.01 -15.35
C ALA A 111 -0.82 -10.20 -15.13
N LEU A 112 -0.76 -11.17 -16.04
CA LEU A 112 -1.60 -12.36 -16.00
C LEU A 112 -0.76 -13.60 -16.22
N VAL A 113 -0.78 -14.49 -15.24
CA VAL A 113 -0.24 -15.84 -15.33
C VAL A 113 -1.41 -16.81 -15.34
N ARG A 114 -1.35 -17.76 -16.26
CA ARG A 114 -2.26 -18.90 -16.34
C ARG A 114 -1.47 -20.15 -16.04
N PHE A 115 -2.02 -21.07 -15.27
CA PHE A 115 -1.31 -22.32 -14.99
C PHE A 115 -2.22 -23.54 -15.00
N SER A 116 -1.63 -24.70 -15.34
CA SER A 116 -2.22 -26.01 -15.10
C SER A 116 -1.11 -27.04 -14.89
N THR A 117 -0.66 -27.73 -15.95
CA THR A 117 0.55 -28.57 -15.89
C THR A 117 1.81 -27.73 -15.68
N ASN A 118 1.90 -26.64 -16.43
CA ASN A 118 2.94 -25.62 -16.33
C ASN A 118 2.26 -24.25 -16.19
N ALA A 119 3.01 -23.26 -15.71
CA ALA A 119 2.64 -21.86 -15.73
C ALA A 119 3.11 -21.18 -17.02
N GLU A 120 2.36 -20.17 -17.43
CA GLU A 120 2.64 -19.37 -18.61
C GLU A 120 2.22 -17.92 -18.35
N LEU A 121 3.17 -16.98 -18.47
CA LEU A 121 2.85 -15.56 -18.56
C LEU A 121 2.04 -15.27 -19.83
N GLN A 122 0.76 -14.98 -19.66
CA GLN A 122 -0.13 -14.63 -20.75
C GLN A 122 0.01 -13.16 -21.13
N GLU A 123 0.14 -12.30 -20.13
CA GLU A 123 0.30 -10.86 -20.29
C GLU A 123 1.33 -10.34 -19.30
N ASN A 124 2.36 -9.66 -19.81
CA ASN A 124 3.36 -8.98 -18.99
C ASN A 124 2.79 -7.74 -18.27
N LEU A 125 3.50 -7.23 -17.26
CA LEU A 125 3.13 -6.04 -16.49
C LEU A 125 2.89 -4.85 -17.42
N LYS A 126 1.69 -4.28 -17.34
CA LYS A 126 1.27 -3.07 -18.08
C LYS A 126 0.12 -2.36 -17.38
N ASN A 127 -0.02 -1.05 -17.63
CA ASN A 127 -1.15 -0.24 -17.19
C ASN A 127 -2.26 -0.10 -18.25
N ILE A 128 -2.28 -1.00 -19.23
CA ILE A 128 -3.31 -1.07 -20.27
C ILE A 128 -4.01 -2.41 -20.14
N TYR A 129 -5.23 -2.41 -19.58
CA TYR A 129 -5.86 -3.64 -19.11
C TYR A 129 -6.74 -4.36 -20.13
N TYR A 130 -7.04 -3.77 -21.28
CA TYR A 130 -7.90 -4.43 -22.27
C TYR A 130 -7.31 -5.76 -22.79
N PRO A 131 -6.00 -5.93 -23.03
CA PRO A 131 -5.44 -7.22 -23.46
C PRO A 131 -5.65 -8.30 -22.39
N ILE A 132 -5.47 -7.94 -21.11
CA ILE A 132 -5.66 -8.85 -19.98
C ILE A 132 -7.12 -9.33 -19.92
N ARG A 133 -8.09 -8.42 -20.04
CA ARG A 133 -9.51 -8.78 -20.09
C ARG A 133 -9.84 -9.67 -21.28
N ASP A 134 -9.33 -9.34 -22.47
CA ASP A 134 -9.58 -10.11 -23.68
C ASP A 134 -9.04 -11.55 -23.53
N THR A 135 -7.85 -11.69 -22.93
CA THR A 135 -7.23 -12.98 -22.63
C THR A 135 -8.04 -13.78 -21.60
N ILE A 136 -8.45 -13.18 -20.48
CA ILE A 136 -9.30 -13.85 -19.48
C ILE A 136 -10.62 -14.32 -20.10
N ASN A 137 -11.29 -13.49 -20.89
CA ASN A 137 -12.53 -13.88 -21.59
C ASN A 137 -12.33 -15.04 -22.59
N GLY A 138 -11.10 -15.26 -23.05
CA GLY A 138 -10.72 -16.30 -24.00
C GLY A 138 -10.58 -17.71 -23.39
N TYR A 139 -10.48 -17.85 -22.07
CA TYR A 139 -10.09 -19.12 -21.41
C TYR A 139 -10.99 -20.33 -21.72
N TYR A 140 -12.23 -20.14 -22.15
CA TYR A 140 -13.11 -21.24 -22.59
C TYR A 140 -12.67 -21.91 -23.90
N HIS A 141 -11.80 -21.26 -24.67
CA HIS A 141 -11.32 -21.75 -25.95
C HIS A 141 -10.05 -22.60 -25.84
N ASP A 142 -9.45 -22.65 -24.66
CA ASP A 142 -8.17 -23.29 -24.43
C ASP A 142 -8.32 -24.76 -24.03
N SER A 143 -7.22 -25.51 -24.19
CA SER A 143 -7.15 -26.91 -23.75
C SER A 143 -6.84 -26.98 -22.26
N PHE A 144 -7.64 -27.74 -21.52
CA PHE A 144 -7.44 -27.97 -20.08
C PHE A 144 -6.54 -29.19 -19.83
N SER A 145 -5.91 -29.25 -18.66
CA SER A 145 -5.20 -30.43 -18.18
C SER A 145 -5.68 -30.82 -16.79
N ASP A 146 -5.57 -32.11 -16.44
CA ASP A 146 -5.95 -32.64 -15.11
C ASP A 146 -4.91 -32.29 -14.02
N TYR A 147 -4.05 -31.29 -14.26
CA TYR A 147 -2.89 -30.99 -13.45
C TYR A 147 -2.90 -29.55 -12.95
N THR A 148 -2.37 -29.38 -11.74
CA THR A 148 -2.34 -28.13 -10.97
C THR A 148 -0.94 -27.95 -10.38
N ASN A 149 -0.16 -27.04 -10.97
CA ASN A 149 1.23 -26.76 -10.62
C ASN A 149 1.38 -25.37 -9.97
N ILE A 150 1.12 -25.28 -8.67
CA ILE A 150 1.15 -24.02 -7.92
C ILE A 150 2.59 -23.48 -7.77
N GLU A 151 3.59 -24.36 -7.62
CA GLU A 151 5.01 -23.95 -7.56
C GLU A 151 5.37 -23.13 -8.81
N ASP A 152 5.14 -23.70 -9.99
CA ASP A 152 5.49 -23.08 -11.26
C ASP A 152 4.74 -21.76 -11.47
N ALA A 153 3.49 -21.69 -11.00
CA ALA A 153 2.66 -20.50 -11.07
C ALA A 153 3.16 -19.35 -10.21
N ILE A 154 3.61 -19.65 -8.98
CA ILE A 154 4.22 -18.66 -8.09
C ILE A 154 5.56 -18.21 -8.66
N ASN A 155 6.40 -19.12 -9.15
CA ASN A 155 7.69 -18.78 -9.74
C ASN A 155 7.55 -17.87 -10.97
N GLU A 156 6.66 -18.19 -11.90
CA GLU A 156 6.42 -17.35 -13.10
C GLU A 156 5.92 -15.95 -12.72
N ALA A 157 5.10 -15.83 -11.68
CA ALA A 157 4.62 -14.56 -11.17
C ALA A 157 5.72 -13.75 -10.48
N THR A 158 6.55 -14.41 -9.66
CA THR A 158 7.72 -13.82 -9.02
C THR A 158 8.73 -13.32 -10.06
N ASP A 159 8.99 -14.10 -11.11
CA ASP A 159 9.87 -13.72 -12.22
C ASP A 159 9.36 -12.45 -12.93
N GLU A 160 8.05 -12.30 -13.13
CA GLU A 160 7.49 -11.07 -13.71
C GLU A 160 7.62 -9.86 -12.77
N LEU A 161 7.36 -10.04 -11.47
CA LEU A 161 7.44 -9.00 -10.44
C LEU A 161 8.86 -8.59 -10.05
N THR A 162 9.86 -9.40 -10.41
CA THR A 162 11.29 -9.09 -10.27
C THR A 162 11.95 -8.70 -11.60
N SER A 163 11.18 -8.73 -12.70
CA SER A 163 11.69 -8.35 -14.02
C SER A 163 11.95 -6.83 -14.12
N SER A 164 12.72 -6.44 -15.14
CA SER A 164 12.93 -5.02 -15.48
C SER A 164 11.65 -4.22 -15.82
N ARG A 165 10.49 -4.87 -15.92
CA ARG A 165 9.19 -4.21 -16.13
C ARG A 165 8.53 -3.83 -14.80
N ALA A 166 8.89 -4.50 -13.72
CA ALA A 166 8.42 -4.15 -12.39
C ALA A 166 9.04 -2.83 -11.94
N ARG A 167 8.32 -2.11 -11.11
CA ARG A 167 8.71 -0.82 -10.55
C ARG A 167 9.28 -1.04 -9.16
N ASP A 168 10.46 -0.49 -8.92
CA ASP A 168 11.13 -0.62 -7.61
C ASP A 168 10.31 0.02 -6.49
N GLU A 169 9.60 1.11 -6.78
CA GLU A 169 8.79 1.83 -5.80
C GLU A 169 7.36 1.28 -5.60
N ALA A 170 6.96 0.28 -6.40
CA ALA A 170 5.61 -0.29 -6.32
C ALA A 170 5.54 -1.42 -5.29
N VAL A 171 4.40 -1.48 -4.60
CA VAL A 171 4.04 -2.66 -3.82
C VAL A 171 3.78 -3.81 -4.79
N LYS A 172 4.42 -4.95 -4.56
CA LYS A 172 4.33 -6.13 -5.44
C LYS A 172 3.50 -7.20 -4.76
N PHE A 173 2.50 -7.71 -5.45
CA PHE A 173 1.73 -8.83 -4.93
C PHE A 173 1.13 -9.72 -6.01
N ILE A 174 0.85 -10.94 -5.58
CA ILE A 174 0.26 -12.01 -6.38
C ILE A 174 -1.15 -12.27 -5.85
N ILE A 175 -2.13 -12.40 -6.76
CA ILE A 175 -3.44 -12.95 -6.42
C ILE A 175 -3.55 -14.33 -7.05
N LEU A 176 -3.43 -15.37 -6.24
CA LEU A 176 -3.52 -16.76 -6.66
C LEU A 176 -4.95 -17.28 -6.47
N VAL A 177 -5.63 -17.57 -7.58
CA VAL A 177 -6.95 -18.20 -7.59
C VAL A 177 -6.82 -19.65 -8.00
N SER A 178 -7.15 -20.58 -7.11
CA SER A 178 -7.06 -22.02 -7.35
C SER A 178 -8.06 -22.79 -6.50
N ASP A 179 -8.47 -23.96 -6.97
CA ASP A 179 -9.18 -24.92 -6.13
C ASP A 179 -8.23 -25.76 -5.26
N GLY A 180 -6.93 -25.43 -5.17
CA GLY A 180 -5.95 -26.04 -4.26
C GLY A 180 -5.57 -27.49 -4.59
N GLY A 181 -6.04 -28.08 -5.69
CA GLY A 181 -5.83 -29.48 -6.05
C GLY A 181 -4.41 -29.87 -6.49
N VAL A 182 -3.35 -29.38 -5.82
CA VAL A 182 -1.95 -29.49 -6.27
C VAL A 182 -1.52 -30.95 -6.52
N ASN A 183 -0.97 -31.21 -7.70
CA ASN A 183 -0.48 -32.52 -8.13
C ASN A 183 0.75 -32.43 -9.06
N ARG A 184 1.36 -31.24 -9.12
CA ARG A 184 2.62 -30.95 -9.79
C ARG A 184 3.48 -30.02 -8.91
N PRO A 185 4.82 -30.12 -9.01
CA PRO A 185 5.61 -30.96 -9.92
C PRO A 185 5.60 -32.46 -9.56
N LEU A 186 6.17 -33.29 -10.45
CA LEU A 186 6.39 -34.71 -10.20
C LEU A 186 7.63 -34.93 -9.32
N ASN A 187 7.56 -35.90 -8.42
CA ASN A 187 8.70 -36.38 -7.64
C ASN A 187 9.32 -37.60 -8.34
N ASN A 188 10.52 -37.45 -8.91
CA ASN A 188 11.21 -38.52 -9.67
C ASN A 188 10.37 -39.14 -10.80
N GLY A 189 9.48 -38.36 -11.41
CA GLY A 189 8.60 -38.79 -12.50
C GLY A 189 7.24 -39.34 -12.06
N ASP A 190 6.99 -39.46 -10.75
CA ASP A 190 5.72 -39.90 -10.19
C ASP A 190 4.95 -38.75 -9.53
N GLU A 191 3.62 -38.84 -9.51
CA GLU A 191 2.79 -37.87 -8.80
C GLU A 191 2.92 -38.07 -7.29
N ASP A 192 3.30 -37.00 -6.59
CA ASP A 192 3.44 -36.97 -5.14
C ASP A 192 2.91 -35.63 -4.62
N LYS A 193 1.70 -35.66 -4.06
CA LYS A 193 1.04 -34.46 -3.55
C LYS A 193 1.78 -33.83 -2.38
N ALA A 194 2.43 -34.62 -1.52
CA ALA A 194 3.16 -34.07 -0.39
C ALA A 194 4.39 -33.31 -0.87
N TYR A 195 5.10 -33.86 -1.85
CA TYR A 195 6.18 -33.17 -2.54
C TYR A 195 5.68 -31.90 -3.24
N ALA A 196 4.60 -31.98 -4.01
CA ALA A 196 4.04 -30.82 -4.72
C ALA A 196 3.62 -29.68 -3.77
N LYS A 197 3.01 -29.99 -2.62
CA LYS A 197 2.71 -29.00 -1.56
C LYS A 197 3.97 -28.35 -1.00
N LEU A 198 5.00 -29.15 -0.71
CA LEU A 198 6.28 -28.63 -0.22
C LEU A 198 6.91 -27.66 -1.22
N ARG A 199 6.89 -28.02 -2.51
CA ARG A 199 7.42 -27.17 -3.58
C ARG A 199 6.65 -25.86 -3.75
N ALA A 200 5.33 -25.89 -3.61
CA ALA A 200 4.52 -24.67 -3.61
C ALA A 200 4.85 -23.74 -2.42
N LEU A 201 5.13 -24.31 -1.24
CA LEU A 201 5.57 -23.55 -0.06
C LEU A 201 7.00 -23.01 -0.24
N ASP A 202 7.92 -23.78 -0.84
CA ASP A 202 9.26 -23.30 -1.19
C ASP A 202 9.20 -22.11 -2.17
N ALA A 203 8.28 -22.14 -3.14
CA ALA A 203 8.07 -21.02 -4.06
C ALA A 203 7.49 -19.78 -3.34
N ALA A 204 6.60 -19.98 -2.37
CA ALA A 204 6.11 -18.88 -1.52
C ALA A 204 7.24 -18.25 -0.69
N ASP A 205 8.15 -19.05 -0.14
CA ASP A 205 9.36 -18.54 0.52
C ASP A 205 10.25 -17.76 -0.47
N GLY A 206 10.33 -18.20 -1.73
CA GLY A 206 11.00 -17.45 -2.79
C GLY A 206 10.38 -16.07 -3.06
N ALA A 207 9.05 -15.99 -3.09
CA ALA A 207 8.34 -14.72 -3.25
C ALA A 207 8.52 -13.79 -2.03
N ASP A 208 8.49 -14.35 -0.81
CA ASP A 208 8.70 -13.61 0.43
C ASP A 208 10.08 -12.93 0.47
N ASN A 209 11.14 -13.67 0.07
CA ASN A 209 12.50 -13.14 -0.02
C ASN A 209 12.65 -11.94 -0.99
N GLU A 210 11.70 -11.79 -1.92
CA GLU A 210 11.64 -10.67 -2.88
C GLU A 210 10.64 -9.58 -2.45
N ASN A 211 10.15 -9.65 -1.20
CA ASN A 211 9.12 -8.77 -0.64
C ASN A 211 7.80 -8.77 -1.45
N ILE A 212 7.38 -9.93 -1.95
CA ILE A 212 6.15 -10.11 -2.71
C ILE A 212 5.09 -10.78 -1.84
N ILE A 213 3.97 -10.07 -1.65
CA ILE A 213 2.82 -10.57 -0.88
C ILE A 213 1.96 -11.48 -1.75
N ILE A 214 1.53 -12.63 -1.24
CA ILE A 214 0.62 -13.55 -1.95
C ILE A 214 -0.74 -13.57 -1.25
N TYR A 215 -1.76 -13.08 -1.93
CA TYR A 215 -3.16 -13.33 -1.56
C TYR A 215 -3.63 -14.60 -2.26
N THR A 216 -4.33 -15.46 -1.52
CA THR A 216 -4.89 -16.69 -2.10
C THR A 216 -6.41 -16.69 -2.04
N ILE A 217 -7.05 -17.22 -3.08
CA ILE A 217 -8.50 -17.43 -3.10
C ILE A 217 -8.77 -18.89 -3.43
N ALA A 218 -9.31 -19.61 -2.44
CA ALA A 218 -9.72 -20.99 -2.57
C ALA A 218 -11.08 -21.09 -3.28
N ALA A 219 -11.07 -21.50 -4.54
CA ALA A 219 -12.28 -21.61 -5.35
C ALA A 219 -12.98 -22.97 -5.18
N GLY A 220 -14.19 -22.96 -4.61
CA GLY A 220 -15.10 -24.10 -4.54
C GLY A 220 -15.22 -24.80 -3.18
N GLU A 221 -16.28 -25.59 -3.02
CA GLU A 221 -16.67 -26.17 -1.74
C GLU A 221 -15.85 -27.40 -1.31
N THR A 222 -15.61 -28.38 -2.20
CA THR A 222 -15.44 -29.78 -1.75
C THR A 222 -14.05 -30.41 -1.89
N ASN A 223 -13.06 -29.76 -2.50
CA ASN A 223 -11.74 -30.38 -2.70
C ASN A 223 -10.57 -29.38 -2.58
N SER A 224 -10.82 -28.20 -2.01
CA SER A 224 -9.78 -27.22 -1.82
C SER A 224 -8.84 -27.56 -0.69
N ASP A 225 -7.55 -27.62 -1.03
CA ASP A 225 -6.44 -27.71 -0.08
C ASP A 225 -6.24 -26.34 0.57
N ARG A 226 -7.26 -25.92 1.33
CA ARG A 226 -7.32 -24.63 2.01
C ARG A 226 -6.10 -24.41 2.91
N ASP A 227 -5.68 -25.45 3.61
CA ASP A 227 -4.49 -25.41 4.47
C ASP A 227 -3.25 -24.99 3.67
N LEU A 228 -3.06 -25.51 2.44
CA LEU A 228 -1.95 -25.10 1.58
C LEU A 228 -2.04 -23.62 1.22
N LEU A 229 -3.21 -23.17 0.73
CA LEU A 229 -3.42 -21.78 0.29
C LEU A 229 -3.30 -20.79 1.45
N GLN A 230 -3.78 -21.15 2.64
CA GLN A 230 -3.63 -20.38 3.88
C GLN A 230 -2.16 -20.28 4.29
N ASN A 231 -1.41 -21.38 4.22
CA ASN A 231 0.02 -21.37 4.55
C ASN A 231 0.83 -20.55 3.53
N ILE A 232 0.50 -20.58 2.24
CA ILE A 232 1.13 -19.75 1.22
C ILE A 232 0.91 -18.25 1.51
N ALA A 233 -0.34 -17.87 1.79
CA ALA A 233 -0.66 -16.47 2.10
C ALA A 233 0.04 -16.01 3.38
N ALA A 234 -0.06 -16.80 4.46
CA ALA A 234 0.55 -16.48 5.74
C ALA A 234 2.08 -16.34 5.68
N LYS A 235 2.75 -17.12 4.82
CA LYS A 235 4.21 -17.03 4.63
C LYS A 235 4.68 -15.68 4.10
N THR A 236 3.85 -15.00 3.31
CA THR A 236 4.20 -13.77 2.60
C THR A 236 3.51 -12.53 3.18
N GLY A 237 2.91 -12.67 4.36
CA GLY A 237 2.11 -11.61 5.00
C GLY A 237 0.77 -11.30 4.31
N GLY A 238 0.33 -12.14 3.38
CA GLY A 238 -0.96 -12.02 2.69
C GLY A 238 -2.11 -12.69 3.44
N GLU A 239 -3.31 -12.51 2.91
CA GLU A 239 -4.54 -13.14 3.42
C GLU A 239 -5.08 -14.21 2.48
N SER A 240 -5.73 -15.23 3.06
CA SER A 240 -6.40 -16.28 2.32
C SER A 240 -7.91 -16.12 2.41
N PHE A 241 -8.56 -16.16 1.26
CA PHE A 241 -10.00 -16.03 1.12
C PHE A 241 -10.60 -17.34 0.62
N GLU A 242 -11.87 -17.54 0.94
CA GLU A 242 -12.62 -18.70 0.47
C GLU A 242 -13.77 -18.24 -0.39
N ALA A 243 -13.99 -18.97 -1.49
CA ALA A 243 -15.16 -18.76 -2.33
C ALA A 243 -15.92 -20.06 -2.52
N THR A 244 -16.97 -20.23 -1.72
CA THR A 244 -17.78 -21.45 -1.66
C THR A 244 -19.11 -21.31 -2.39
N GLU A 245 -19.67 -20.11 -2.40
CA GLU A 245 -20.95 -19.79 -3.01
C GLU A 245 -20.77 -18.85 -4.21
N PRO A 246 -21.74 -18.85 -5.15
CA PRO A 246 -21.76 -17.86 -6.23
C PRO A 246 -21.77 -16.43 -5.69
N GLY A 247 -20.74 -15.67 -6.02
CA GLY A 247 -20.50 -14.29 -5.61
C GLY A 247 -19.36 -14.14 -4.61
N ASP A 248 -18.92 -15.22 -3.95
CA ASP A 248 -17.84 -15.14 -2.97
C ASP A 248 -16.50 -14.81 -3.63
N LEU A 249 -16.27 -15.21 -4.89
CA LEU A 249 -15.03 -14.84 -5.60
C LEU A 249 -14.95 -13.33 -5.79
N ILE A 250 -16.06 -12.69 -6.17
CA ILE A 250 -16.12 -11.24 -6.32
C ILE A 250 -15.84 -10.56 -4.98
N ALA A 251 -16.49 -11.01 -3.90
CA ALA A 251 -16.28 -10.47 -2.57
C ALA A 251 -14.82 -10.64 -2.09
N ALA A 252 -14.18 -11.78 -2.40
CA ALA A 252 -12.76 -12.00 -2.10
C ALA A 252 -11.85 -11.02 -2.85
N PHE A 253 -12.09 -10.81 -4.15
CA PHE A 253 -11.34 -9.81 -4.92
C PHE A 253 -11.57 -8.37 -4.44
N GLU A 254 -12.79 -8.03 -4.02
CA GLU A 254 -13.13 -6.73 -3.41
C GLU A 254 -12.39 -6.55 -2.08
N ALA A 255 -12.38 -7.57 -1.21
CA ALA A 255 -11.64 -7.54 0.05
C ALA A 255 -10.13 -7.37 -0.16
N ILE A 256 -9.55 -8.07 -1.14
CA ILE A 256 -8.15 -7.88 -1.54
C ILE A 256 -7.94 -6.45 -2.06
N SER A 257 -8.85 -5.92 -2.87
CA SER A 257 -8.77 -4.54 -3.36
C SER A 257 -8.75 -3.52 -2.21
N GLU A 258 -9.58 -3.71 -1.20
CA GLU A 258 -9.57 -2.86 0.00
C GLU A 258 -8.26 -2.99 0.78
N SER A 259 -7.74 -4.20 0.97
CA SER A 259 -6.49 -4.40 1.71
C SER A 259 -5.30 -3.75 1.00
N VAL A 260 -5.18 -3.91 -0.32
CA VAL A 260 -4.02 -3.42 -1.09
C VAL A 260 -4.07 -1.91 -1.36
N THR A 261 -5.26 -1.33 -1.50
CA THR A 261 -5.40 0.13 -1.71
C THR A 261 -5.20 0.95 -0.45
N ASN A 262 -5.28 0.32 0.72
CA ASN A 262 -5.06 0.94 2.02
C ASN A 262 -3.63 0.78 2.55
N ILE A 263 -2.71 0.18 1.78
CA ILE A 263 -1.30 0.05 2.19
C ILE A 263 -0.65 1.45 2.24
N VAL A 264 -0.18 1.82 3.43
CA VAL A 264 0.45 3.12 3.71
C VAL A 264 1.92 3.01 4.10
N ILE A 265 2.33 1.85 4.61
CA ILE A 265 3.68 1.55 5.07
C ILE A 265 4.14 0.24 4.41
N THR A 266 5.39 0.23 3.97
CA THR A 266 6.05 -0.92 3.32
C THR A 266 7.42 -1.17 3.94
N ASP A 267 7.94 -2.39 3.78
CA ASP A 267 9.24 -2.81 4.31
C ASP A 267 9.35 -2.55 5.82
N ALA A 268 8.30 -2.92 6.56
CA ALA A 268 8.21 -2.64 7.98
C ALA A 268 8.87 -3.75 8.80
N GLU A 269 9.72 -3.35 9.73
CA GLU A 269 10.33 -4.18 10.74
C GLU A 269 9.96 -3.67 12.13
N VAL A 270 9.57 -4.58 13.01
CA VAL A 270 9.38 -4.29 14.43
C VAL A 270 10.59 -4.83 15.18
N ILE A 271 11.29 -3.95 15.88
CA ILE A 271 12.55 -4.25 16.54
C ILE A 271 12.39 -3.96 18.04
N ASP A 272 12.70 -4.94 18.87
CA ASP A 272 12.76 -4.76 20.33
C ASP A 272 14.13 -5.17 20.89
N ILE A 273 14.76 -4.26 21.62
CA ILE A 273 16.08 -4.44 22.22
C ILE A 273 15.96 -4.54 23.74
N LEU A 274 16.04 -5.78 24.23
CA LEU A 274 15.96 -6.14 25.65
C LEU A 274 17.34 -6.11 26.30
N ARG A 275 17.38 -5.58 27.52
CA ARG A 275 18.59 -5.54 28.34
C ARG A 275 19.03 -6.92 28.87
N PRO A 276 20.34 -7.14 29.11
CA PRO A 276 20.89 -8.43 29.54
C PRO A 276 20.37 -8.94 30.88
N GLU A 277 19.77 -8.08 31.71
CA GLU A 277 19.20 -8.46 32.99
C GLU A 277 17.88 -9.26 32.87
N PHE A 278 17.32 -9.41 31.67
CA PHE A 278 16.07 -10.10 31.41
C PHE A 278 16.26 -11.28 30.45
N ASN A 279 15.67 -12.43 30.81
CA ASN A 279 15.63 -13.61 29.95
C ASN A 279 14.25 -13.78 29.32
N ILE A 280 14.23 -14.11 28.03
CA ILE A 280 13.01 -14.46 27.30
C ILE A 280 12.55 -15.86 27.73
N VAL A 281 11.26 -16.02 28.01
CA VAL A 281 10.65 -17.34 28.27
C VAL A 281 10.55 -18.11 26.95
N PRO A 282 11.17 -19.29 26.82
CA PRO A 282 11.14 -20.06 25.57
C PRO A 282 9.72 -20.39 25.10
N GLY A 283 9.45 -20.18 23.81
CA GLY A 283 8.14 -20.47 23.20
C GLY A 283 7.02 -19.48 23.57
N SER A 284 7.35 -18.33 24.17
CA SER A 284 6.36 -17.31 24.56
C SER A 284 5.99 -16.31 23.44
N PHE A 285 6.71 -16.34 22.32
CA PHE A 285 6.49 -15.41 21.22
C PHE A 285 5.14 -15.61 20.53
N ASN A 286 4.47 -14.50 20.24
CA ASN A 286 3.29 -14.47 19.39
C ASN A 286 3.13 -13.07 18.73
N PRO A 287 3.37 -12.92 17.41
CA PRO A 287 3.86 -13.94 16.48
C PRO A 287 5.32 -14.32 16.74
N VAL A 288 5.78 -15.42 16.11
CA VAL A 288 7.18 -15.85 16.16
C VAL A 288 8.05 -14.82 15.42
N PRO A 289 9.16 -14.33 16.02
CA PRO A 289 10.06 -13.39 15.36
C PRO A 289 10.84 -14.03 14.22
N ALA A 290 11.22 -13.22 13.23
CA ALA A 290 12.11 -13.59 12.15
C ALA A 290 13.52 -13.87 12.67
N ALA A 291 14.00 -13.06 13.62
CA ALA A 291 15.31 -13.24 14.25
C ALA A 291 15.32 -12.87 15.74
N VAL A 292 16.20 -13.56 16.48
CA VAL A 292 16.55 -13.22 17.88
C VAL A 292 18.07 -13.26 18.00
N ASN A 293 18.68 -12.09 18.14
CA ASN A 293 20.13 -11.90 18.12
C ASN A 293 20.67 -11.48 19.50
N THR A 294 21.91 -11.85 19.81
CA THR A 294 22.62 -11.32 20.99
C THR A 294 23.64 -10.28 20.52
N LEU A 295 23.48 -9.04 20.97
CA LEU A 295 24.35 -7.91 20.64
C LEU A 295 25.66 -7.96 21.44
N VAL A 296 26.66 -7.18 20.99
CA VAL A 296 28.03 -7.17 21.57
C VAL A 296 28.06 -6.75 23.04
N ASP A 297 27.08 -5.96 23.48
CA ASP A 297 26.91 -5.50 24.86
C ASP A 297 26.08 -6.45 25.73
N GLY A 298 25.65 -7.60 25.18
CA GLY A 298 24.84 -8.61 25.85
C GLY A 298 23.34 -8.36 25.78
N LYS A 299 22.89 -7.26 25.15
CA LYS A 299 21.47 -7.05 24.89
C LYS A 299 20.93 -8.12 23.91
N THR A 300 19.63 -8.38 23.99
CA THR A 300 18.94 -9.26 23.05
C THR A 300 18.10 -8.41 22.11
N GLU A 301 18.33 -8.55 20.81
CA GLU A 301 17.54 -7.91 19.75
C GLU A 301 16.55 -8.92 19.20
N ILE A 302 15.29 -8.52 19.08
CA ILE A 302 14.20 -9.33 18.55
C ILE A 302 13.64 -8.59 17.34
N VAL A 303 13.58 -9.27 16.19
CA VAL A 303 13.16 -8.68 14.92
C VAL A 303 11.96 -9.45 14.38
N TRP A 304 10.89 -8.73 14.09
CA TRP A 304 9.76 -9.22 13.29
C TRP A 304 9.74 -8.50 11.95
N GLU A 305 9.82 -9.26 10.86
CA GLU A 305 9.60 -8.77 9.50
C GLU A 305 8.08 -8.73 9.26
N VAL A 306 7.54 -7.51 9.16
CA VAL A 306 6.09 -7.25 9.11
C VAL A 306 5.62 -7.03 7.67
N GLY A 307 6.52 -6.56 6.81
CA GLY A 307 6.25 -6.29 5.40
C GLY A 307 5.46 -5.01 5.22
N VAL A 308 4.13 -5.06 5.34
CA VAL A 308 3.25 -3.91 5.09
C VAL A 308 2.31 -3.62 6.24
N PHE A 309 1.91 -2.35 6.37
CA PHE A 309 0.73 -1.96 7.15
C PHE A 309 -0.28 -1.19 6.32
N THR A 310 -1.55 -1.45 6.64
CA THR A 310 -2.71 -0.78 6.07
C THR A 310 -3.24 0.33 6.98
N ALA A 311 -3.97 1.28 6.41
CA ALA A 311 -4.61 2.36 7.16
C ALA A 311 -5.57 1.80 8.21
N GLY A 312 -5.49 2.31 9.45
CA GLY A 312 -6.33 1.88 10.57
C GLY A 312 -5.91 0.56 11.20
N GLU A 313 -4.88 -0.10 10.66
CA GLU A 313 -4.41 -1.39 11.16
C GLU A 313 -3.78 -1.27 12.55
N THR A 314 -4.01 -2.29 13.38
CA THR A 314 -3.30 -2.48 14.65
C THR A 314 -2.69 -3.87 14.67
N ARG A 315 -1.36 -3.96 14.80
CA ARG A 315 -0.65 -5.24 15.04
C ARG A 315 -0.09 -5.30 16.45
N THR A 316 -0.08 -6.51 17.00
CA THR A 316 0.35 -6.78 18.36
C THR A 316 1.41 -7.88 18.38
N PHE A 317 2.49 -7.66 19.13
CA PHE A 317 3.59 -8.60 19.31
C PHE A 317 3.79 -8.85 20.80
N LEU A 318 3.74 -10.13 21.17
CA LEU A 318 3.75 -10.58 22.56
C LEU A 318 4.93 -11.52 22.80
N TYR A 319 5.57 -11.37 23.95
CA TYR A 319 6.51 -12.36 24.49
C TYR A 319 6.62 -12.21 26.01
N GLN A 320 7.16 -13.21 26.70
CA GLN A 320 7.34 -13.16 28.14
C GLN A 320 8.81 -13.03 28.53
N ILE A 321 9.06 -12.25 29.58
CA ILE A 321 10.38 -12.04 30.17
C ILE A 321 10.42 -12.44 31.64
N THR A 322 11.62 -12.80 32.11
CA THR A 322 11.93 -13.09 33.52
C THR A 322 13.17 -12.31 33.95
N PRO A 323 13.17 -11.66 35.13
CA PRO A 323 14.30 -10.87 35.60
C PRO A 323 15.38 -11.76 36.23
N THR A 324 16.64 -11.31 36.20
CA THR A 324 17.77 -12.01 36.83
C THR A 324 18.13 -11.49 38.23
N ASN A 325 17.59 -10.33 38.61
CA ASN A 325 17.82 -9.64 39.87
C ASN A 325 16.56 -8.90 40.35
N VAL A 326 16.52 -8.60 41.66
CA VAL A 326 15.45 -7.78 42.28
C VAL A 326 15.74 -6.28 42.15
N GLY A 327 14.70 -5.45 42.13
CA GLY A 327 14.84 -3.99 42.07
C GLY A 327 13.50 -3.29 41.83
N ASP A 328 13.30 -2.15 42.48
CA ASP A 328 12.02 -1.41 42.51
C ASP A 328 11.66 -0.77 41.15
N VAL A 329 12.65 -0.51 40.28
CA VAL A 329 12.46 0.05 38.93
C VAL A 329 13.57 -0.48 38.03
N GLN A 330 13.26 -1.47 37.20
CA GLN A 330 14.20 -2.02 36.22
C GLN A 330 13.75 -1.65 34.82
N ILE A 331 14.48 -0.72 34.21
CA ILE A 331 14.34 -0.35 32.80
C ILE A 331 14.61 -1.59 31.95
N ILE A 332 13.65 -2.03 31.13
CA ILE A 332 13.80 -3.26 30.33
C ILE A 332 14.50 -3.03 28.99
N ASP A 333 14.38 -1.82 28.44
CA ASP A 333 14.90 -1.40 27.15
C ASP A 333 15.42 0.05 27.21
N SER A 334 16.36 0.41 26.33
CA SER A 334 16.91 1.78 26.31
C SER A 334 16.21 2.59 25.23
N TYR A 335 15.38 3.58 25.58
CA TYR A 335 14.80 4.48 24.57
C TYR A 335 15.91 5.26 23.83
N PRO A 336 15.88 5.36 22.48
CA PRO A 336 14.88 4.88 21.52
C PRO A 336 15.28 3.60 20.75
N ASP A 337 16.03 2.68 21.38
CA ASP A 337 16.63 1.49 20.74
C ASP A 337 15.57 0.50 20.20
N SER A 338 14.37 0.46 20.80
CA SER A 338 13.24 -0.35 20.33
C SER A 338 12.26 0.50 19.54
N GLY A 339 11.74 -0.01 18.42
CA GLY A 339 10.81 0.74 17.58
C GLY A 339 10.32 -0.02 16.35
N VAL A 340 9.71 0.74 15.45
CA VAL A 340 9.32 0.28 14.12
C VAL A 340 10.16 1.04 13.10
N GLU A 341 10.84 0.30 12.23
CA GLU A 341 11.54 0.84 11.06
C GLU A 341 10.72 0.51 9.82
N PHE A 342 10.57 1.46 8.90
CA PHE A 342 9.77 1.24 7.69
C PHE A 342 10.05 2.24 6.57
N ILE A 343 9.60 1.94 5.36
CA ILE A 343 9.59 2.87 4.22
C ILE A 343 8.22 3.53 4.09
N ASP A 344 8.19 4.86 4.14
CA ASP A 344 6.95 5.64 4.04
C ASP A 344 6.43 5.78 2.60
N SER A 345 5.30 6.49 2.44
CA SER A 345 4.69 6.76 1.15
C SER A 345 5.62 7.42 0.13
N GLU A 346 6.60 8.20 0.58
CA GLU A 346 7.56 8.95 -0.24
C GLU A 346 8.83 8.13 -0.56
N GLY A 347 8.93 6.90 -0.06
CA GLY A 347 10.11 6.04 -0.24
C GLY A 347 11.24 6.36 0.74
N SER A 348 10.96 7.13 1.79
CA SER A 348 11.95 7.46 2.83
C SER A 348 11.88 6.46 3.97
N ILE A 349 13.04 6.05 4.48
CA ILE A 349 13.13 5.25 5.70
C ILE A 349 12.76 6.12 6.90
N GLN A 350 11.85 5.62 7.71
CA GLN A 350 11.37 6.21 8.95
C GLN A 350 11.61 5.25 10.11
N GLN A 351 11.83 5.81 11.30
CA GLN A 351 11.93 5.06 12.55
C GLN A 351 11.04 5.70 13.61
N TYR A 352 10.20 4.89 14.24
CA TYR A 352 9.28 5.32 15.29
C TYR A 352 9.49 4.47 16.54
N PRO A 353 10.06 5.03 17.62
CA PRO A 353 10.43 4.24 18.79
C PRO A 353 9.22 3.84 19.63
N PHE A 354 9.32 2.73 20.34
CA PHE A 354 8.41 2.40 21.44
C PHE A 354 8.73 3.27 22.66
N ASP A 355 7.71 3.56 23.46
CA ASP A 355 7.92 4.16 24.78
C ASP A 355 8.69 3.19 25.69
N GLY A 356 9.65 3.72 26.45
CA GLY A 356 10.39 2.91 27.42
C GLY A 356 9.49 2.49 28.59
N VAL A 357 9.65 1.26 29.05
CA VAL A 357 8.88 0.72 30.19
C VAL A 357 9.77 0.16 31.29
N ASP A 358 9.28 0.26 32.52
CA ASP A 358 9.96 -0.20 33.72
C ASP A 358 9.20 -1.37 34.36
N LEU A 359 9.94 -2.37 34.85
CA LEU A 359 9.42 -3.50 35.60
C LEU A 359 9.81 -3.39 37.09
N ASP A 360 8.84 -3.55 37.99
CA ASP A 360 9.06 -3.64 39.43
C ASP A 360 9.25 -5.11 39.85
N VAL A 361 10.39 -5.43 40.46
CA VAL A 361 10.71 -6.79 40.91
C VAL A 361 10.82 -6.80 42.43
N SER A 362 9.69 -7.10 43.08
CA SER A 362 9.42 -6.82 44.50
C SER A 362 10.18 -7.71 45.50
N SER A 363 10.41 -8.99 45.18
CA SER A 363 11.09 -9.91 46.09
C SER A 363 11.67 -11.14 45.41
N THR A 364 12.52 -11.87 46.14
CA THR A 364 12.89 -13.25 45.78
C THR A 364 11.74 -14.20 46.15
N CYS A 365 11.73 -15.39 45.56
CA CYS A 365 10.64 -16.35 45.75
C CYS A 365 10.74 -17.20 47.02
N ASN A 366 11.74 -16.94 47.88
CA ASN A 366 12.04 -17.76 49.05
C ASN A 366 11.58 -17.16 50.39
N GLU A 367 10.79 -16.09 50.38
CA GLU A 367 10.14 -15.63 51.61
C GLU A 367 8.78 -16.30 51.74
N GLU A 368 8.79 -17.58 52.14
CA GLU A 368 7.65 -18.10 52.90
C GLU A 368 7.54 -17.27 54.18
N ASP A 369 6.34 -16.76 54.45
CA ASP A 369 5.94 -15.95 55.60
C ASP A 369 6.24 -16.65 56.94
N GLY A 370 7.51 -16.68 57.33
CA GLY A 370 7.98 -17.21 58.59
C GLY A 370 7.86 -16.19 59.71
N ASN A 371 6.66 -15.69 60.03
CA ASN A 371 6.44 -15.09 61.35
C ASN A 371 4.96 -15.01 61.79
N GLY A 372 4.52 -16.03 62.51
CA GLY A 372 3.28 -16.03 63.28
C GLY A 372 3.41 -17.01 64.45
N GLY A 373 4.15 -16.60 65.48
CA GLY A 373 4.28 -17.38 66.71
C GLY A 373 2.96 -17.50 67.46
N ASP A 374 2.72 -18.68 68.02
CA ASP A 374 1.90 -18.81 69.22
C ASP A 374 2.38 -20.02 70.04
N ASP A 375 2.86 -19.73 71.25
CA ASP A 375 3.26 -20.70 72.26
C ASP A 375 2.00 -21.30 72.90
N GLY A 376 1.79 -22.61 72.77
CA GLY A 376 0.60 -23.28 73.30
C GLY A 376 0.81 -24.75 73.62
N ASP A 377 1.24 -25.01 74.85
CA ASP A 377 1.33 -26.30 75.55
C ASP A 377 0.06 -27.19 75.43
N GLY A 378 0.26 -28.51 75.39
CA GLY A 378 -0.73 -29.49 75.88
C GLY A 378 -1.15 -30.63 74.95
N GLY A 379 -0.50 -31.79 75.11
CA GLY A 379 -1.23 -33.02 75.49
C GLY A 379 -1.71 -34.03 74.43
N ILE A 380 -1.11 -35.23 74.53
CA ILE A 380 -1.73 -36.58 74.52
C ILE A 380 -2.50 -37.05 73.25
N GLY A 381 -1.91 -38.05 72.59
CA GLY A 381 -2.55 -39.35 72.38
C GLY A 381 -2.90 -39.79 70.95
N GLY A 382 -2.39 -40.96 70.55
CA GLY A 382 -3.03 -41.84 69.55
C GLY A 382 -2.09 -42.40 68.47
N PRO A 383 -1.92 -43.74 68.38
CA PRO A 383 -1.21 -44.37 67.26
C PRO A 383 -2.19 -44.66 66.12
N GLY A 384 -1.76 -44.39 64.89
CA GLY A 384 -2.49 -44.73 63.67
C GLY A 384 -1.52 -45.29 62.64
N ASP A 385 -1.66 -46.59 62.41
CA ASP A 385 -1.08 -47.36 61.31
C ASP A 385 -1.61 -46.86 59.94
N GLY A 386 -0.84 -47.15 58.88
CA GLY A 386 -1.30 -47.11 57.48
C GLY A 386 -0.23 -46.49 56.58
N ASP A 387 0.70 -47.29 56.06
CA ASP A 387 0.64 -48.00 54.78
C ASP A 387 1.16 -47.17 53.58
N ASP A 388 1.84 -47.90 52.71
CA ASP A 388 2.06 -47.68 51.28
C ASP A 388 3.37 -47.05 50.77
N GLY A 389 3.95 -47.80 49.82
CA GLY A 389 4.39 -47.18 48.57
C GLY A 389 5.87 -47.24 48.24
N ASN A 390 6.44 -48.44 48.18
CA ASN A 390 7.70 -48.71 47.51
C ASN A 390 7.53 -48.74 45.97
N SER A 391 8.23 -47.87 45.23
CA SER A 391 8.74 -48.04 43.85
C SER A 391 9.37 -46.69 43.45
N GLY A 392 10.62 -46.53 43.04
CA GLY A 392 11.54 -47.42 42.33
C GLY A 392 11.97 -46.71 41.05
N GLY A 393 13.28 -46.61 40.80
CA GLY A 393 13.82 -46.33 39.46
C GLY A 393 14.85 -45.21 39.37
N ASP A 394 16.10 -45.53 39.73
CA ASP A 394 17.29 -44.81 39.27
C ASP A 394 17.45 -45.00 37.75
N ALA A 395 17.73 -43.91 37.02
CA ALA A 395 18.15 -43.93 35.63
C ALA A 395 19.61 -43.47 35.56
N ASP A 396 20.48 -44.43 35.20
CA ASP A 396 21.90 -44.20 34.95
C ASP A 396 22.15 -43.69 33.53
N ASN A 397 23.27 -42.97 33.48
CA ASN A 397 23.84 -42.14 32.45
C ASN A 397 24.55 -42.90 31.30
N ASN A 398 24.75 -42.16 30.21
CA ASN A 398 25.96 -42.11 29.37
C ASN A 398 26.32 -43.22 28.36
N ASN A 399 26.42 -42.81 27.08
CA ASN A 399 27.66 -42.59 26.30
C ASN A 399 27.38 -42.89 24.80
N ASN A 400 27.48 -41.93 23.88
CA ASN A 400 28.67 -41.33 23.24
C ASN A 400 29.28 -42.12 22.07
N ASP A 401 29.69 -41.34 21.06
CA ASP A 401 30.67 -41.60 19.99
C ASP A 401 30.12 -42.37 18.75
N GLU A 402 30.41 -42.04 17.49
CA GLU A 402 31.48 -41.22 16.88
C GLU A 402 31.22 -41.06 15.35
N ASN A 403 31.67 -39.93 14.76
CA ASN A 403 32.32 -39.71 13.44
C ASN A 403 31.80 -40.36 12.12
N SER A 404 32.05 -39.89 10.89
CA SER A 404 32.60 -38.68 10.23
C SER A 404 32.98 -39.10 8.78
N ASN A 405 33.04 -38.13 7.85
CA ASN A 405 33.60 -38.14 6.47
C ASN A 405 32.73 -38.78 5.37
N GLY A 406 32.66 -38.24 4.14
CA GLY A 406 33.35 -37.08 3.54
C GLY A 406 33.10 -36.98 2.01
N ASP A 407 33.30 -35.76 1.51
CA ASP A 407 33.87 -35.27 0.23
C ASP A 407 33.45 -35.72 -1.19
N GLY A 408 33.30 -34.68 -2.05
CA GLY A 408 33.80 -34.57 -3.44
C GLY A 408 32.72 -34.65 -4.55
N ASP A 409 32.73 -33.94 -5.69
CA ASP A 409 33.55 -32.87 -6.27
C ASP A 409 32.88 -32.43 -7.62
N ASP A 410 33.11 -31.17 -8.02
CA ASP A 410 33.41 -30.61 -9.37
C ASP A 410 32.45 -30.48 -10.59
N ASN A 411 32.53 -29.24 -11.15
CA ASN A 411 32.62 -28.79 -12.57
C ASN A 411 31.34 -28.76 -13.47
N SER A 412 31.18 -27.90 -14.49
CA SER A 412 31.72 -26.61 -14.99
C SER A 412 31.05 -26.31 -16.35
N ASP A 413 31.12 -25.04 -16.80
CA ASP A 413 31.11 -24.54 -18.21
C ASP A 413 29.86 -23.86 -18.84
N ASN A 414 30.02 -22.53 -19.04
CA ASN A 414 29.83 -21.68 -20.24
C ASN A 414 28.83 -22.05 -21.37
N SER A 415 28.02 -21.06 -21.80
CA SER A 415 28.08 -20.51 -23.17
C SER A 415 27.37 -19.16 -23.35
N ASP A 416 28.03 -18.25 -24.09
CA ASP A 416 27.56 -16.95 -24.62
C ASP A 416 26.38 -17.03 -25.61
N GLY A 417 25.66 -15.90 -25.76
CA GLY A 417 24.70 -15.69 -26.85
C GLY A 417 24.14 -14.25 -26.97
N ASP A 418 24.92 -13.34 -27.57
CA ASP A 418 24.49 -12.03 -28.08
C ASP A 418 23.48 -12.14 -29.23
N VAL A 419 22.34 -11.42 -29.18
CA VAL A 419 21.66 -10.84 -30.37
C VAL A 419 20.94 -9.54 -29.99
N ALA A 420 21.54 -8.39 -30.33
CA ALA A 420 20.90 -7.09 -30.34
C ALA A 420 20.24 -6.83 -31.71
N GLY A 421 18.93 -6.56 -31.71
CA GLY A 421 18.14 -6.16 -32.88
C GLY A 421 17.74 -4.69 -32.81
N ASP A 422 18.37 -3.88 -33.67
CA ASP A 422 18.10 -2.46 -33.93
C ASP A 422 16.71 -2.24 -34.55
N PHE A 423 15.87 -1.39 -33.95
CA PHE A 423 14.59 -0.94 -34.51
C PHE A 423 14.61 0.59 -34.67
N THR A 424 14.66 1.03 -35.92
CA THR A 424 14.83 2.43 -36.31
C THR A 424 13.50 3.20 -36.42
N THR A 425 13.61 4.51 -36.22
CA THR A 425 12.58 5.52 -35.98
C THR A 425 11.80 5.99 -37.23
N GLU A 426 11.57 5.11 -38.23
CA GLU A 426 10.95 5.51 -39.51
C GLU A 426 9.49 5.05 -39.74
N THR A 427 8.82 4.54 -38.70
CA THR A 427 7.41 4.10 -38.83
C THR A 427 6.41 5.13 -38.29
N TYR A 428 6.87 6.20 -37.63
CA TYR A 428 5.99 7.22 -37.02
C TYR A 428 5.59 8.36 -37.97
N ARG A 429 6.27 8.54 -39.12
CA ARG A 429 6.02 9.69 -40.04
C ARG A 429 4.82 9.51 -40.97
N VAL A 430 4.21 8.32 -41.04
CA VAL A 430 3.11 8.04 -41.98
C VAL A 430 1.72 8.34 -41.37
N ALA A 431 1.60 8.44 -40.05
CA ALA A 431 0.30 8.60 -39.37
C ALA A 431 -0.20 10.06 -39.24
N LEU A 432 0.64 11.08 -39.49
CA LEU A 432 0.28 12.51 -39.29
C LEU A 432 0.03 13.29 -40.60
N THR A 433 0.22 12.66 -41.75
CA THR A 433 0.01 13.26 -43.09
C THR A 433 -1.43 13.76 -43.36
N PRO A 434 -2.52 13.22 -42.76
CA PRO A 434 -3.87 13.74 -42.99
C PRO A 434 -4.16 15.07 -42.26
N VAL A 435 -3.46 15.36 -41.15
CA VAL A 435 -3.74 16.51 -40.28
C VAL A 435 -3.08 17.79 -40.79
N VAL A 436 -1.86 17.69 -41.34
CA VAL A 436 -1.14 18.83 -41.95
C VAL A 436 -1.81 19.29 -43.26
N ASN A 437 -2.44 18.38 -44.01
CA ASN A 437 -3.19 18.74 -45.22
C ASN A 437 -4.54 19.42 -44.93
N GLY A 438 -5.07 19.32 -43.71
CA GLY A 438 -6.31 19.98 -43.27
C GLY A 438 -6.16 21.50 -43.04
N PHE A 439 -4.95 21.99 -42.76
CA PHE A 439 -4.68 23.40 -42.52
C PHE A 439 -4.43 24.23 -43.81
N SER A 440 -4.27 23.59 -44.97
CA SER A 440 -3.93 24.28 -46.23
C SER A 440 -5.13 24.80 -47.05
N LYS A 441 -6.37 24.69 -46.56
CA LYS A 441 -7.56 25.26 -47.23
C LYS A 441 -8.25 26.35 -46.40
N GLY A 442 -7.51 27.42 -46.16
CA GLY A 442 -7.98 28.64 -45.48
C GLY A 442 -8.11 29.87 -46.40
N THR A 443 -8.62 29.74 -47.64
CA THR A 443 -8.85 30.90 -48.54
C THR A 443 -10.23 31.57 -48.41
N ALA A 444 -10.84 31.55 -47.22
CA ALA A 444 -12.18 32.12 -47.00
C ALA A 444 -12.27 33.28 -46.00
N LEU A 445 -11.17 33.68 -45.33
CA LEU A 445 -11.24 34.74 -44.29
C LEU A 445 -10.15 35.82 -44.36
N GLY A 446 -9.39 35.91 -45.46
CA GLY A 446 -8.54 37.09 -45.72
C GLY A 446 -7.41 37.34 -44.70
N LEU A 447 -6.99 36.31 -43.97
CA LEU A 447 -5.77 36.36 -43.16
C LEU A 447 -4.62 35.81 -44.02
N GLY A 448 -3.56 36.59 -44.17
CA GLY A 448 -2.39 36.23 -44.97
C GLY A 448 -1.67 34.99 -44.43
N ASN A 449 -0.81 34.41 -45.27
CA ASN A 449 -0.03 33.21 -44.95
C ASN A 449 0.73 33.41 -43.64
N VAL A 450 0.46 32.55 -42.66
CA VAL A 450 1.21 32.45 -41.42
C VAL A 450 2.42 31.57 -41.71
N ASP A 451 3.63 32.08 -41.45
CA ASP A 451 4.83 31.28 -41.62
C ASP A 451 4.98 30.22 -40.51
N GLU A 452 5.78 29.20 -40.81
CA GLU A 452 6.03 28.04 -39.97
C GLU A 452 6.66 28.39 -38.61
N SER A 453 7.24 29.58 -38.46
CA SER A 453 7.83 30.07 -37.20
C SER A 453 6.78 30.54 -36.19
N THR A 454 5.60 30.97 -36.66
CA THR A 454 4.52 31.44 -35.78
C THR A 454 3.72 30.27 -35.18
N ALA A 455 3.66 29.13 -35.87
CA ALA A 455 3.05 27.91 -35.33
C ALA A 455 3.90 27.29 -34.20
N ALA A 456 5.23 27.35 -34.31
CA ALA A 456 6.16 26.91 -33.28
C ALA A 456 6.07 27.75 -31.99
N ALA A 457 5.77 29.04 -32.09
CA ALA A 457 5.59 29.92 -30.94
C ALA A 457 4.29 29.70 -30.16
N ILE A 458 3.28 29.06 -30.78
CA ILE A 458 1.98 28.78 -30.14
C ILE A 458 1.96 27.39 -29.48
N LEU A 459 2.80 26.46 -29.95
CA LEU A 459 2.82 25.08 -29.44
C LEU A 459 3.83 24.80 -28.32
N GLY A 460 4.60 25.81 -27.92
CA GLY A 460 5.57 25.65 -26.83
C GLY A 460 6.78 24.85 -27.27
N ASP A 461 7.95 25.45 -27.10
CA ASP A 461 9.23 24.76 -27.20
C ASP A 461 9.24 23.66 -26.13
N LEU A 462 9.28 22.38 -26.55
CA LEU A 462 9.55 21.27 -25.66
C LEU A 462 11.07 21.28 -25.42
N ASP A 463 11.47 21.77 -24.24
CA ASP A 463 12.86 21.63 -23.80
C ASP A 463 13.22 20.14 -23.73
N ILE A 464 14.46 19.83 -24.07
CA ILE A 464 15.00 18.47 -24.25
C ILE A 464 15.15 17.70 -22.92
N GLU A 465 14.74 18.30 -21.80
CA GLU A 465 14.66 17.68 -20.48
C GLU A 465 13.18 17.58 -20.09
N GLY A 466 12.58 16.42 -20.34
CA GLY A 466 11.13 16.18 -20.31
C GLY A 466 10.46 16.18 -18.93
N ASP A 467 10.51 17.30 -18.21
CA ASP A 467 9.70 17.50 -17.00
C ASP A 467 8.45 18.33 -17.32
N ALA A 468 7.29 17.66 -17.35
CA ALA A 468 6.00 18.33 -17.40
C ALA A 468 5.79 19.11 -16.10
N THR A 469 5.71 20.44 -16.18
CA THR A 469 5.39 21.29 -15.01
C THR A 469 4.07 20.85 -14.36
N PRO A 470 4.01 20.64 -13.03
CA PRO A 470 2.82 20.11 -12.36
C PRO A 470 1.65 21.09 -12.44
N CYS A 471 0.47 20.56 -12.77
CA CYS A 471 -0.80 21.28 -12.78
C CYS A 471 -1.15 21.78 -11.36
N LEU A 472 -1.72 22.99 -11.24
CA LEU A 472 -2.23 23.48 -9.97
C LEU A 472 -3.54 22.75 -9.59
N ASP A 473 -3.62 22.32 -8.33
CA ASP A 473 -4.75 21.62 -7.72
C ASP A 473 -6.09 22.42 -7.83
N PRO A 474 -7.19 21.80 -8.30
CA PRO A 474 -8.52 22.42 -8.36
C PRO A 474 -9.11 22.89 -7.01
N THR A 475 -8.56 22.48 -5.87
CA THR A 475 -9.04 22.90 -4.53
C THR A 475 -8.96 24.42 -4.28
N LEU A 476 -8.12 25.15 -5.01
CA LEU A 476 -7.98 26.62 -4.88
C LEU A 476 -8.98 27.44 -5.72
N TRP A 477 -9.88 26.79 -6.47
CA TRP A 477 -10.82 27.47 -7.38
C TRP A 477 -11.71 28.49 -6.67
N TRP A 478 -12.22 28.16 -5.47
CA TRP A 478 -13.12 29.04 -4.73
C TRP A 478 -12.45 30.35 -4.29
N LEU A 479 -11.12 30.34 -4.04
CA LEU A 479 -10.35 31.55 -3.70
C LEU A 479 -10.21 32.49 -4.90
N LEU A 480 -10.00 31.95 -6.10
CA LEU A 480 -9.96 32.73 -7.33
C LEU A 480 -11.33 33.35 -7.65
N TYR A 481 -12.42 32.61 -7.46
CA TYR A 481 -13.79 33.14 -7.60
C TYR A 481 -14.11 34.22 -6.56
N LEU A 482 -13.66 34.06 -5.31
CA LEU A 482 -13.80 35.09 -4.28
C LEU A 482 -13.01 36.35 -4.63
N LEU A 483 -11.77 36.21 -5.08
CA LEU A 483 -10.94 37.34 -5.49
C LEU A 483 -11.56 38.09 -6.67
N GLN A 484 -12.04 37.36 -7.68
CA GLN A 484 -12.73 37.94 -8.83
C GLN A 484 -13.99 38.70 -8.41
N SER A 485 -14.80 38.11 -7.53
CA SER A 485 -16.01 38.75 -7.00
C SER A 485 -15.68 40.02 -6.22
N PHE A 486 -14.58 40.03 -5.47
CA PHE A 486 -14.12 41.19 -4.72
C PHE A 486 -13.63 42.31 -5.64
N ILE A 487 -12.88 41.99 -6.71
CA ILE A 487 -12.44 42.96 -7.71
C ILE A 487 -13.65 43.58 -8.43
N HIS A 488 -14.64 42.77 -8.79
CA HIS A 488 -15.88 43.27 -9.40
C HIS A 488 -16.63 44.21 -8.45
N PHE A 489 -16.78 43.83 -7.19
CA PHE A 489 -17.42 44.67 -6.18
C PHE A 489 -16.68 46.00 -5.97
N ALA A 490 -15.35 45.94 -5.86
CA ALA A 490 -14.51 47.13 -5.70
C ALA A 490 -14.64 48.08 -6.90
N VAL A 491 -14.56 47.55 -8.13
CA VAL A 491 -14.73 48.36 -9.35
C VAL A 491 -16.14 48.94 -9.43
N TYR A 492 -17.17 48.16 -9.11
CA TYR A 492 -18.56 48.62 -9.17
C TYR A 492 -18.84 49.72 -8.13
N SER A 493 -18.25 49.62 -6.93
CA SER A 493 -18.36 50.64 -5.88
C SER A 493 -17.74 51.99 -6.24
N LEU A 494 -16.82 52.02 -7.22
CA LEU A 494 -16.16 53.22 -7.71
C LEU A 494 -16.92 53.89 -8.86
N ILE A 495 -17.96 53.25 -9.41
CA ILE A 495 -18.79 53.81 -10.49
C ILE A 495 -19.94 54.60 -9.86
N ASN A 496 -19.79 55.93 -9.79
CA ASN A 496 -20.88 56.86 -9.43
C ASN A 496 -21.63 57.30 -10.71
N GLU A 497 -22.90 57.73 -10.60
CA GLU A 497 -23.78 58.12 -11.73
C GLU A 497 -23.13 59.14 -12.68
N ALA A 498 -22.24 59.99 -12.18
CA ALA A 498 -21.50 60.98 -12.97
C ALA A 498 -20.50 60.37 -13.98
N ASN A 499 -20.07 59.12 -13.81
CA ASN A 499 -19.06 58.46 -14.65
C ASN A 499 -19.64 57.49 -15.69
N VAL A 500 -20.97 57.33 -15.74
CA VAL A 500 -21.67 56.37 -16.61
C VAL A 500 -21.50 56.71 -18.11
N ASN A 501 -21.21 57.97 -18.46
CA ASN A 501 -20.96 58.38 -19.85
C ASN A 501 -19.60 57.93 -20.42
N LYS A 502 -18.74 57.27 -19.64
CA LYS A 502 -17.49 56.66 -20.12
C LYS A 502 -17.62 55.14 -20.28
N ARG A 503 -18.72 54.69 -20.88
CA ARG A 503 -19.00 53.27 -21.20
C ARG A 503 -17.80 52.53 -21.78
N ASN A 504 -17.04 53.16 -22.67
CA ASN A 504 -15.89 52.52 -23.34
C ASN A 504 -14.75 52.15 -22.38
N VAL A 505 -14.53 52.91 -21.30
CA VAL A 505 -13.44 52.61 -20.34
C VAL A 505 -13.80 51.41 -19.48
N PHE A 506 -15.08 51.27 -19.12
CA PHE A 506 -15.57 50.09 -18.40
C PHE A 506 -15.42 48.82 -19.24
N TYR A 507 -15.84 48.86 -20.52
CA TYR A 507 -15.70 47.70 -21.41
C TYR A 507 -14.25 47.33 -21.68
N VAL A 508 -13.37 48.32 -21.89
CA VAL A 508 -11.93 48.05 -22.08
C VAL A 508 -11.31 47.43 -20.83
N SER A 509 -11.71 47.87 -19.62
CA SER A 509 -11.24 47.26 -18.37
C SER A 509 -11.73 45.83 -18.18
N GLN A 510 -12.97 45.51 -18.56
CA GLN A 510 -13.52 44.16 -18.46
C GLN A 510 -12.87 43.20 -19.46
N ILE A 511 -12.65 43.66 -20.69
CA ILE A 511 -11.95 42.89 -21.73
C ILE A 511 -10.49 42.65 -21.35
N ALA A 512 -9.80 43.66 -20.81
CA ALA A 512 -8.42 43.50 -20.35
C ALA A 512 -8.30 42.51 -19.17
N ASN A 513 -9.22 42.58 -18.20
CA ASN A 513 -9.24 41.61 -17.10
C ASN A 513 -9.53 40.19 -17.58
N ALA A 514 -10.50 40.01 -18.48
CA ALA A 514 -10.81 38.71 -19.05
C ALA A 514 -9.61 38.12 -19.83
N ALA A 515 -8.89 38.95 -20.59
CA ALA A 515 -7.71 38.53 -21.32
C ALA A 515 -6.56 38.09 -20.39
N VAL A 516 -6.30 38.84 -19.31
CA VAL A 516 -5.30 38.45 -18.31
C VAL A 516 -5.68 37.12 -17.64
N PHE A 517 -6.97 36.93 -17.34
CA PHE A 517 -7.45 35.69 -16.73
C PHE A 517 -7.30 34.50 -17.69
N VAL A 518 -7.61 34.67 -18.98
CA VAL A 518 -7.41 33.63 -20.00
C VAL A 518 -5.92 33.29 -20.15
N VAL A 519 -5.02 34.28 -20.11
CA VAL A 519 -3.57 34.03 -20.20
C VAL A 519 -3.05 33.28 -18.97
N ILE A 520 -3.50 33.65 -17.76
CA ILE A 520 -3.16 32.91 -16.53
C ILE A 520 -3.75 31.50 -16.59
N PHE A 521 -4.99 31.37 -17.05
CA PHE A 521 -5.66 30.08 -17.20
C PHE A 521 -4.90 29.15 -18.16
N LEU A 522 -4.57 29.64 -19.36
CA LEU A 522 -3.83 28.87 -20.38
C LEU A 522 -2.39 28.53 -19.97
N LYS A 523 -1.78 29.36 -19.12
CA LYS A 523 -0.40 29.14 -18.67
C LYS A 523 -0.29 28.15 -17.51
N TYR A 524 -1.34 27.99 -16.70
CA TYR A 524 -1.26 27.26 -15.44
C TYR A 524 -2.27 26.11 -15.31
N PHE A 525 -3.18 25.90 -16.27
CA PHE A 525 -4.26 24.91 -16.14
C PHE A 525 -4.56 24.15 -17.45
N CYS A 526 -4.73 22.83 -17.35
CA CYS A 526 -5.27 21.93 -18.39
C CYS A 526 -6.66 21.46 -17.94
N PRO A 527 -7.77 21.77 -18.67
CA PRO A 527 -8.28 20.80 -19.64
C PRO A 527 -9.08 21.40 -20.84
N TRP A 528 -9.03 20.69 -21.96
CA TRP A 528 -9.74 20.92 -23.23
C TRP A 528 -11.29 21.06 -23.20
N TRP A 529 -11.98 20.69 -22.11
CA TRP A 529 -13.45 20.80 -22.02
C TRP A 529 -13.95 22.09 -21.35
N ASP A 530 -13.17 22.69 -20.44
CA ASP A 530 -13.58 23.90 -19.70
C ASP A 530 -13.61 25.16 -20.56
N TYR A 531 -12.83 25.18 -21.65
CA TYR A 531 -12.90 26.24 -22.65
C TYR A 531 -14.29 26.30 -23.32
N LEU A 532 -14.91 25.15 -23.60
CA LEU A 532 -16.22 25.11 -24.26
C LEU A 532 -17.34 25.56 -23.31
N ILE A 533 -17.25 25.21 -22.03
CA ILE A 533 -18.23 25.63 -21.01
C ILE A 533 -18.11 27.13 -20.73
N SER A 534 -16.89 27.63 -20.52
CA SER A 534 -16.66 29.07 -20.27
C SER A 534 -17.01 29.93 -21.48
N LEU A 535 -16.70 29.49 -22.71
CA LEU A 535 -17.13 30.14 -23.94
C LEU A 535 -18.66 30.13 -24.08
N GLY A 536 -19.32 29.01 -23.77
CA GLY A 536 -20.78 28.89 -23.76
C GLY A 536 -21.44 29.87 -22.80
N ILE A 537 -20.96 29.94 -21.56
CA ILE A 537 -21.46 30.88 -20.54
C ILE A 537 -21.21 32.34 -20.97
N GLY A 538 -20.04 32.64 -21.53
CA GLY A 538 -19.69 33.98 -22.02
C GLY A 538 -20.62 34.46 -23.14
N ILE A 539 -20.96 33.58 -24.09
CA ILE A 539 -21.91 33.88 -25.18
C ILE A 539 -23.31 34.17 -24.63
N VAL A 540 -23.80 33.36 -23.70
CA VAL A 540 -25.12 33.58 -23.06
C VAL A 540 -25.14 34.91 -22.32
N PHE A 541 -24.08 35.24 -21.58
CA PHE A 541 -24.01 36.49 -20.84
C PHE A 541 -23.99 37.71 -21.77
N LEU A 542 -23.22 37.67 -22.86
CA LEU A 542 -23.20 38.74 -23.86
C LEU A 542 -24.56 38.91 -24.53
N TYR A 543 -25.25 37.81 -24.84
CA TYR A 543 -26.58 37.83 -25.42
C TYR A 543 -27.62 38.47 -24.48
N VAL A 544 -27.66 38.07 -23.21
CA VAL A 544 -28.58 38.64 -22.21
C VAL A 544 -28.31 40.13 -21.99
N THR A 545 -27.03 40.52 -21.94
CA THR A 545 -26.63 41.91 -21.70
C THR A 545 -27.01 42.79 -22.89
N LYS A 546 -26.81 42.32 -24.12
CA LYS A 546 -27.27 43.01 -25.33
C LYS A 546 -28.79 43.20 -25.32
N ASN A 547 -29.55 42.14 -25.02
CA ASN A 547 -31.01 42.20 -25.07
C ASN A 547 -31.59 43.17 -24.01
N LYS A 548 -31.00 43.22 -22.81
CA LYS A 548 -31.36 44.23 -21.80
C LYS A 548 -31.03 45.65 -22.23
N LEU A 549 -29.94 45.85 -22.97
CA LEU A 549 -29.50 47.15 -23.44
C LEU A 549 -30.36 47.68 -24.58
N ASP A 550 -30.74 46.81 -25.52
CA ASP A 550 -31.64 47.16 -26.63
C ASP A 550 -33.03 47.55 -26.09
N ASN A 551 -33.57 46.79 -25.12
CA ASN A 551 -34.80 47.14 -24.41
C ASN A 551 -34.69 48.47 -23.62
N ALA A 552 -33.52 48.79 -23.07
CA ALA A 552 -33.30 50.05 -22.36
C ALA A 552 -33.14 51.25 -23.31
N ALA A 553 -32.71 51.02 -24.55
CA ALA A 553 -32.62 52.04 -25.59
C ALA A 553 -33.98 52.35 -26.20
N GLU A 554 -34.83 51.34 -26.42
CA GLU A 554 -36.20 51.52 -26.89
C GLU A 554 -37.08 52.26 -25.90
N ASN A 555 -36.91 52.07 -24.59
CA ASN A 555 -37.64 52.82 -23.56
C ASN A 555 -37.17 54.28 -23.38
N LYS A 556 -36.10 54.70 -24.08
CA LYS A 556 -35.58 56.08 -24.07
C LYS A 556 -35.85 56.85 -25.36
N ALA A 557 -36.23 56.16 -26.43
CA ALA A 557 -36.73 56.75 -27.67
C ALA A 557 -38.24 56.99 -27.56
#